data_AF-A0A920BTN9-F1
#
_entry.id   AF-A0A920BTN9-F1
#
_cell.length_a   1.000
_cell.length_b   1.000
_cell.length_c   1.000
_cell.angle_alpha   90.00
_cell.angle_beta   90.00
_cell.angle_gamma   90.00
#
_symmetry.space_group_name_H-M   'P 1'
#
loop_
_entity.id
_entity.type
_entity.pdbx_description
1 polymer ?
#
loop_
_entity_poly.entity_id
_entity_poly.type
_entity_poly.pdbx_seq_one_letter_code
_entity_poly.pdbx_strand_id
1 'polypeptide(L)' 'MASDKKLQWPVKYDHCFQRIVLDNICNGCWYDHLKRPAYKHLSNSQALKAVKLCEDIISGNADLHTLNRQSLIWRGKKVR' A
#
# COMPACT_ATOMS: atom_id res chain seq x y z
N MET A 1 -11.68 -4.14 15.13
CA MET A 1 -10.47 -3.80 14.36
C MET A 1 -9.55 -5.00 14.42
N ALA A 2 -9.00 -5.44 13.27
CA ALA A 2 -8.35 -6.73 13.08
C ALA A 2 -7.24 -6.99 14.10
N SER A 3 -7.57 -7.70 15.18
CA SER A 3 -6.65 -8.18 16.21
C SER A 3 -6.43 -9.69 16.02
N ASP A 4 -6.21 -10.10 14.78
CA ASP A 4 -5.86 -11.49 14.48
C ASP A 4 -4.35 -11.63 14.62
N LYS A 5 -3.92 -12.35 15.68
CA LYS A 5 -2.52 -12.50 16.12
C LYS A 5 -1.56 -13.05 15.06
N LYS A 6 -2.08 -13.52 13.92
CA LYS A 6 -1.30 -14.14 12.83
C LYS A 6 -0.69 -13.16 11.84
N LEU A 7 -1.24 -11.96 11.69
CA LEU A 7 -0.68 -10.98 10.77
C LEU A 7 0.26 -10.04 11.54
N GLN A 8 1.56 -10.28 11.47
CA GLN A 8 2.55 -9.33 12.01
C GLN A 8 2.68 -8.15 11.04
N TRP A 9 1.73 -7.21 11.10
CA TRP A 9 1.72 -6.04 10.22
C TRP A 9 2.96 -5.15 10.52
N PRO A 10 3.77 -4.78 9.51
CA PRO A 10 4.91 -3.86 9.68
C PRO A 10 4.51 -2.41 9.94
N VAL A 11 3.22 -2.11 9.87
CA VAL A 11 2.69 -0.75 9.98
C VAL A 11 1.69 -0.66 11.12
N LYS A 12 1.84 0.40 11.91
CA LYS A 12 0.98 0.69 13.06
C LYS A 12 -0.14 1.70 12.73
N TYR A 13 0.04 2.48 11.67
CA TYR A 13 -0.87 3.57 11.30
C TYR A 13 -1.53 3.33 9.94
N ASP A 14 -2.83 3.62 9.85
CA ASP A 14 -3.63 3.46 8.63
C ASP A 14 -3.06 4.25 7.44
N HIS A 15 -2.51 5.44 7.70
CA HIS A 15 -1.89 6.26 6.65
C HIS A 15 -0.65 5.60 6.02
N CYS A 16 0.08 4.77 6.78
CA CYS A 16 1.21 4.00 6.25
C CYS A 16 0.70 2.87 5.35
N PHE A 17 -0.40 2.22 5.71
CA PHE A 17 -1.00 1.17 4.89
C PHE A 17 -1.51 1.72 3.56
N GLN A 18 -2.31 2.79 3.59
CA GLN A 18 -2.81 3.45 2.38
C GLN A 18 -1.66 3.88 1.47
N ARG A 19 -0.59 4.46 2.03
CA ARG A 19 0.61 4.84 1.27
C ARG A 19 1.22 3.64 0.55
N ILE A 20 1.39 2.50 1.22
CA ILE A 20 2.00 1.30 0.63
C ILE A 20 1.15 0.79 -0.53
N VAL A 21 -0.17 0.68 -0.34
CA VAL A 21 -1.10 0.22 -1.38
C VAL A 21 -1.03 1.17 -2.57
N LEU A 22 -1.21 2.48 -2.37
CA LEU A 22 -1.18 3.46 -3.45
C LEU A 22 0.16 3.49 -4.19
N ASP A 23 1.28 3.40 -3.46
CA ASP A 23 2.60 3.38 -4.08
C ASP A 23 2.76 2.15 -5.00
N ASN A 24 2.26 0.98 -4.59
CA ASN A 24 2.33 -0.23 -5.41
C ASN A 24 1.40 -0.17 -6.63
N ILE A 25 0.24 0.50 -6.52
CA ILE A 25 -0.67 0.73 -7.65
C ILE A 25 -0.10 1.73 -8.66
N CYS A 26 0.69 2.69 -8.20
CA CYS A 26 1.35 3.69 -9.04
C CYS A 26 2.75 3.27 -9.49
N ASN A 27 3.28 2.14 -9.00
CA ASN A 27 4.66 1.70 -9.21
C ASN A 27 5.72 2.77 -8.86
N GLY A 28 5.43 3.56 -7.83
CA GLY A 28 6.22 4.75 -7.47
C GLY A 28 5.58 5.53 -6.33
N CYS A 29 6.14 6.68 -5.97
CA CYS A 29 5.53 7.57 -4.98
C CYS A 29 4.18 8.08 -5.51
N TRP A 30 3.07 7.65 -4.94
CA TRP A 30 1.75 7.88 -5.56
C TRP A 30 1.42 9.34 -5.88
N TYR A 31 1.92 10.30 -5.09
CA TYR A 31 1.65 11.73 -5.30
C TYR A 31 2.40 12.32 -6.49
N ASP A 32 3.36 11.60 -7.07
CA ASP A 32 4.01 11.98 -8.33
C ASP A 32 3.15 11.53 -9.54
N HIS A 33 2.19 10.62 -9.33
CA HIS A 33 1.31 10.08 -10.37
C HIS A 33 -0.14 10.56 -10.24
N LEU A 34 -0.60 10.90 -9.04
CA LEU A 34 -1.98 11.26 -8.74
C LEU A 34 -2.07 12.59 -7.99
N LYS A 35 -3.10 13.37 -8.34
CA LYS A 35 -3.45 14.58 -7.57
C LYS A 35 -4.02 14.19 -6.20
N ARG A 36 -3.89 15.11 -5.25
CA ARG A 36 -4.49 14.97 -3.92
C ARG A 36 -5.95 15.47 -3.95
N PRO A 37 -6.90 14.76 -3.32
CA PRO A 37 -6.74 13.51 -2.58
C PRO A 37 -6.82 12.27 -3.49
N ALA A 38 -5.97 11.27 -3.22
CA ALA A 38 -5.81 10.09 -4.09
C ALA A 38 -7.13 9.40 -4.47
N TYR A 39 -8.05 9.21 -3.51
CA TYR A 39 -9.31 8.50 -3.76
C TYR A 39 -10.23 9.18 -4.78
N LYS A 40 -10.07 10.49 -5.03
CA LYS A 40 -10.83 11.21 -6.07
C LYS A 40 -10.19 11.13 -7.46
N HIS A 41 -8.93 10.71 -7.53
CA HIS A 41 -8.11 10.80 -8.74
C HIS A 41 -7.62 9.43 -9.22
N LEU A 42 -7.94 8.34 -8.52
CA LEU A 42 -7.75 7.00 -9.03
C LEU A 42 -8.68 6.75 -10.21
N SER A 43 -8.14 6.18 -11.29
CA SER A 43 -8.99 5.56 -12.30
C SER A 43 -9.73 4.35 -11.72
N ASN A 44 -10.86 3.97 -12.32
CA ASN A 44 -11.60 2.77 -11.92
C ASN A 44 -10.71 1.51 -11.91
N SER A 45 -9.83 1.38 -12.90
CA SER A 45 -8.83 0.31 -12.97
C SER A 45 -7.90 0.28 -11.76
N GLN A 46 -7.35 1.44 -11.38
CA GLN A 46 -6.45 1.55 -10.23
C GLN A 46 -7.19 1.31 -8.92
N ALA A 47 -8.43 1.77 -8.79
CA ALA A 47 -9.27 1.51 -7.62
C ALA A 47 -9.55 0.01 -7.44
N LEU A 48 -9.92 -0.69 -8.51
CA LEU A 48 -10.14 -2.15 -8.48
C LEU A 48 -8.86 -2.91 -8.11
N LYS A 49 -7.71 -2.52 -8.68
CA LYS A 49 -6.41 -3.11 -8.32
C LYS A 49 -6.06 -2.84 -6.86
N ALA A 50 -6.36 -1.65 -6.33
CA ALA A 50 -6.12 -1.29 -4.93
C ALA A 50 -6.96 -2.16 -3.99
N VAL A 51 -8.26 -2.36 -4.29
CA VAL A 51 -9.14 -3.26 -3.52
C VAL A 51 -8.60 -4.68 -3.54
N LYS A 52 -8.29 -5.21 -4.72
CA LYS A 52 -7.72 -6.55 -4.86
C LYS A 52 -6.42 -6.72 -4.08
N LEU A 53 -5.52 -5.73 -4.13
CA LEU A 53 -4.27 -5.79 -3.36
C LEU A 53 -4.53 -5.80 -1.85
N CYS A 54 -5.51 -5.03 -1.36
CA CYS A 54 -5.90 -5.08 0.05
C CYS A 54 -6.43 -6.46 0.45
N GLU A 55 -7.28 -7.06 -0.38
CA GLU A 55 -7.79 -8.43 -0.17
C GLU A 55 -6.65 -9.45 -0.15
N ASP A 56 -5.73 -9.38 -1.11
CA ASP A 56 -4.56 -10.26 -1.18
C ASP A 56 -3.66 -10.14 0.06
N ILE A 57 -3.50 -8.94 0.62
CA ILE A 57 -2.76 -8.74 1.87
C ILE A 57 -3.49 -9.40 3.05
N ILE A 58 -4.80 -9.23 3.15
CA ILE A 58 -5.61 -9.82 4.23
C ILE A 58 -5.61 -11.34 4.14
N SER A 59 -5.70 -11.90 2.93
CA SER A 59 -5.65 -13.35 2.68
C SER A 59 -4.25 -13.94 2.79
N GLY A 60 -3.20 -13.13 2.94
CA GLY A 60 -1.80 -13.59 2.99
C GLY A 60 -1.20 -13.95 1.63
N ASN A 61 -1.89 -13.64 0.53
CA ASN A 61 -1.40 -13.81 -0.84
C ASN A 61 -0.36 -12.75 -1.22
N ALA A 62 -0.37 -11.61 -0.53
CA ALA A 62 0.62 -10.55 -0.71
C ALA A 62 1.30 -10.22 0.62
N ASP A 63 2.63 -10.21 0.63
CA ASP A 63 3.42 -9.86 1.81
C ASP A 63 3.56 -8.35 1.96
N LEU A 64 2.90 -7.81 2.98
CA LEU A 64 2.96 -6.39 3.32
C LEU A 64 4.36 -5.90 3.69
N HIS A 65 5.24 -6.75 4.24
CA HIS A 65 6.63 -6.38 4.51
C HIS A 65 7.36 -6.06 3.22
N THR A 66 7.23 -6.93 2.22
CA THR A 66 7.82 -6.72 0.89
C THR A 66 7.26 -5.49 0.21
N LEU A 67 5.94 -5.30 0.22
CA LEU A 67 5.30 -4.10 -0.35
C LEU A 67 5.77 -2.81 0.35
N ASN A 68 5.95 -2.85 1.68
CA ASN A 68 6.46 -1.70 2.43
C ASN A 68 7.92 -1.39 2.06
N ARG A 69 8.79 -2.40 1.97
CA ARG A 69 10.19 -2.22 1.56
C ARG A 69 10.27 -1.55 0.19
N GLN A 70 9.50 -2.04 -0.78
CA GLN A 70 9.46 -1.44 -2.12
C GLN A 70 9.00 0.02 -2.09
N SER A 71 7.94 0.29 -1.32
CA SER A 71 7.42 1.65 -1.13
C SER A 71 8.44 2.58 -0.44
N LEU A 72 9.29 2.08 0.44
CA LEU A 72 10.40 2.84 1.04
C LEU A 72 11.53 3.11 0.04
N ILE A 73 11.85 2.14 -0.82
CA ILE A 73 12.87 2.28 -1.88
C ILE A 73 12.49 3.40 -2.83
N TRP A 74 11.24 3.43 -3.33
CA TRP A 74 10.77 4.53 -4.19
C TRP A 74 10.84 5.91 -3.54
N ARG A 75 10.84 5.95 -2.21
CA ARG A 75 10.92 7.19 -1.41
C ARG A 75 12.35 7.56 -1.01
N GLY A 76 13.36 6.84 -1.50
CA GLY A 76 14.76 7.05 -1.14
C GLY A 76 15.08 6.77 0.32
N LYS A 77 14.22 6.03 1.03
CA LYS A 77 14.44 5.69 2.45
C LYS A 77 15.31 4.45 2.55
N LYS A 78 16.28 4.48 3.48
CA LYS A 78 17.07 3.29 3.82
C LYS A 78 16.14 2.23 4.41
N VAL A 79 16.01 1.11 3.71
CA VAL A 79 15.40 -0.11 4.26
C VAL A 79 16.43 -0.69 5.25
N ARG A 80 16.10 -0.66 6.54
CA ARG A 80 16.90 -1.31 7.60
C ARG A 80 16.31 -2.67 7.91
#